data_AF-A0A6B0YM12-F1
#
_entry.id   AF-A0A6B0YM12-F1
#
_cell.length_a   1.000
_cell.length_b   1.000
_cell.length_c   1.000
_cell.angle_alpha   90.00
_cell.angle_beta   90.00
_cell.angle_gamma   90.00
#
_symmetry.space_group_name_H-M   'P 1'
#
loop_
_entity.id
_entity.type
_entity.pdbx_description
1 polymer ?
#
loop_
_entity_poly.entity_id
_entity_poly.type
_entity_poly.pdbx_seq_one_letter_code
_entity_poly.pdbx_strand_id
1 'polypeptide(L)'
;MNSILTIELTHVAETGEAVGRDEDGRAVFVADAIPGETVEVEITHESNRLQRGTLRRIVKTSQDRVEAPCPHFGLRHPVTTAEGRLLNSSWRRAGCSGCLWQHIDYERQLSMKREIIVRILAREANPGGTRKQSRQIAEDLVADVIALGANADEQSPAAPAVLDFGFLTQMRFDMAQSQQLSLAGRDREPVAIDTCLLHHPQLAELFAGFRNDWDEVESAEEDELAPQSEPITVQRVTLAAGGTSGSLSESAKGVLILHSESDDPPTLELDLPVNVFFLHEANDPTLELLVGDWSYGLQVEGHQLTAFPPLGDAARDRHLLADEVLSSVAAEVLELKTFEHLLDLWAGIGARATVLSERVATIVAVEEAELPAAALRVNLERLENADAWHGEMLPTIRKLRRGQYHFDAALLAPPGGHIEPELFSLLTRMRIRRCALITEEPGRLARALAALEEEGYRLAAVQPVDLQPHQPGSTLVARFDRK
;
A
#
# COMPACT_ATOMS: atom_id res chain seq x y z
N MET A 1 -26.68 -28.16 9.27
CA MET A 1 -26.69 -26.89 10.01
C MET A 1 -25.25 -26.60 10.37
N ASN A 2 -24.75 -25.42 10.06
CA ASN A 2 -23.42 -25.01 10.49
C ASN A 2 -23.40 -24.94 12.01
N SER A 3 -22.31 -25.39 12.63
CA SER A 3 -22.13 -25.31 14.08
C SER A 3 -21.88 -23.85 14.49
N ILE A 4 -22.49 -23.44 15.61
CA ILE A 4 -22.19 -22.15 16.25
C ILE A 4 -21.30 -22.42 17.45
N LEU A 5 -20.15 -21.75 17.50
CA LEU A 5 -19.20 -21.83 18.61
C LEU A 5 -19.06 -20.49 19.31
N THR A 6 -18.92 -20.50 20.63
CA THR A 6 -18.55 -19.32 21.42
C THR A 6 -17.04 -19.31 21.63
N ILE A 7 -16.35 -18.29 21.12
CA ILE A 7 -14.89 -18.23 21.08
C ILE A 7 -14.39 -16.94 21.72
N GLU A 8 -13.37 -17.06 22.56
CA GLU A 8 -12.56 -15.92 23.02
C GLU A 8 -11.44 -15.64 22.02
N LEU A 9 -11.36 -14.40 21.54
CA LEU A 9 -10.41 -13.97 20.54
C LEU A 9 -9.17 -13.37 21.20
N THR A 10 -8.00 -13.81 20.77
CA THR A 10 -6.74 -13.54 21.49
C THR A 10 -5.76 -12.71 20.68
N HIS A 11 -5.81 -12.79 19.35
CA HIS A 11 -4.88 -12.11 18.46
C HIS A 11 -5.44 -12.01 17.05
N VAL A 12 -4.76 -11.28 16.17
CA VAL A 12 -5.07 -11.21 14.73
C VAL A 12 -4.04 -11.95 13.88
N ALA A 13 -4.49 -12.62 12.83
CA ALA A 13 -3.64 -13.22 11.81
C ALA A 13 -3.10 -12.16 10.84
N GLU A 14 -2.14 -12.56 9.99
CA GLU A 14 -1.62 -11.73 8.88
C GLU A 14 -2.73 -11.25 7.94
N THR A 15 -3.81 -12.03 7.78
CA THR A 15 -4.99 -11.68 6.98
C THR A 15 -5.88 -10.61 7.62
N GLY A 16 -5.57 -10.16 8.84
CA GLY A 16 -6.38 -9.22 9.61
C GLY A 16 -7.57 -9.84 10.35
N GLU A 17 -7.78 -11.15 10.24
CA GLU A 17 -8.83 -11.89 10.95
C GLU A 17 -8.43 -12.13 12.41
N ALA A 18 -9.37 -11.94 13.35
CA ALA A 18 -9.15 -12.31 14.73
C ALA A 18 -9.15 -13.84 14.87
N VAL A 19 -8.38 -14.33 15.85
CA VAL A 19 -8.13 -15.75 16.05
C VAL A 19 -8.32 -16.10 17.53
N GLY A 20 -9.12 -17.14 17.74
CA GLY A 20 -9.28 -17.81 19.02
C GLY A 20 -8.98 -19.31 18.90
N ARG A 21 -9.27 -20.06 19.95
CA ARG A 21 -9.24 -21.52 19.94
C ARG A 21 -10.55 -22.08 20.44
N ASP A 22 -10.99 -23.17 19.83
CA ASP A 22 -12.11 -23.97 20.34
C ASP A 22 -11.66 -24.87 21.50
N GLU A 23 -12.60 -25.66 22.04
CA GLU A 23 -12.34 -26.60 23.15
C GLU A 23 -11.31 -27.69 22.79
N ASP A 24 -11.24 -28.07 21.51
CA ASP A 24 -10.27 -29.03 20.98
C ASP A 24 -8.89 -28.41 20.69
N GLY A 25 -8.75 -27.09 20.91
CA GLY A 25 -7.54 -26.33 20.65
C GLY A 25 -7.27 -26.03 19.17
N ARG A 26 -8.22 -26.23 18.27
CA ARG A 26 -8.13 -25.82 16.86
C ARG A 26 -8.21 -24.30 16.74
N ALA A 27 -7.46 -23.73 15.80
CA ALA A 27 -7.52 -22.28 15.56
C ALA A 27 -8.82 -21.91 14.83
N VAL A 28 -9.56 -20.94 15.35
CA VAL A 28 -10.80 -20.42 14.74
C VAL A 28 -10.56 -18.99 14.26
N PHE A 29 -10.67 -18.77 12.96
CA PHE A 29 -10.46 -17.47 12.31
C PHE A 29 -11.82 -16.78 12.09
N VAL A 30 -11.91 -15.53 12.52
CA VAL A 30 -13.14 -14.74 12.54
C VAL A 30 -12.83 -13.34 11.98
N ALA A 31 -13.33 -13.06 10.77
CA ALA A 31 -13.30 -11.71 10.22
C ALA A 31 -14.22 -10.77 11.03
N ASP A 32 -13.96 -9.46 10.96
CA ASP A 32 -14.79 -8.39 11.56
C ASP A 32 -14.83 -8.35 13.11
N ALA A 33 -14.11 -9.26 13.76
CA ALA A 33 -13.93 -9.31 15.21
C ALA A 33 -12.54 -8.79 15.63
N ILE A 34 -12.42 -8.46 16.91
CA ILE A 34 -11.21 -7.84 17.49
C ILE A 34 -10.69 -8.73 18.64
N PRO A 35 -9.36 -8.83 18.85
CA PRO A 35 -8.82 -9.45 20.07
C PRO A 35 -9.40 -8.84 21.35
N GLY A 36 -9.66 -9.68 22.35
CA GLY A 36 -10.32 -9.30 23.60
C GLY A 36 -11.84 -9.50 23.59
N GLU A 37 -12.44 -9.78 22.43
CA GLU A 37 -13.86 -10.10 22.30
C GLU A 37 -14.17 -11.57 22.60
N THR A 38 -15.38 -11.82 23.10
CA THR A 38 -16.01 -13.13 23.09
C THR A 38 -17.15 -13.12 22.09
N VAL A 39 -17.15 -14.05 21.14
CA VAL A 39 -18.05 -14.01 19.97
C VAL A 39 -18.74 -15.34 19.73
N GLU A 40 -19.95 -15.31 19.19
CA GLU A 40 -20.60 -16.47 18.56
C GLU A 40 -20.29 -16.47 17.07
N VAL A 41 -19.73 -17.59 16.62
CA VAL A 41 -19.20 -17.78 15.28
C VAL A 41 -19.92 -18.96 14.63
N GLU A 42 -20.51 -18.74 13.46
CA GLU A 42 -21.01 -19.81 12.62
C GLU A 42 -19.89 -20.37 11.75
N ILE A 43 -19.53 -21.64 11.93
CA ILE A 43 -18.43 -22.28 11.20
C ILE A 43 -18.82 -22.50 9.74
N THR A 44 -18.05 -21.93 8.82
CA THR A 44 -18.29 -22.00 7.38
C THR A 44 -17.33 -22.94 6.68
N HIS A 45 -16.13 -23.13 7.23
CA HIS A 45 -15.14 -24.04 6.70
C HIS A 45 -14.34 -24.69 7.83
N GLU A 46 -14.11 -25.99 7.74
CA GLU A 46 -13.34 -26.74 8.73
C GLU A 46 -12.29 -27.65 8.09
N SER A 47 -11.21 -27.88 8.83
CA SER A 47 -10.15 -28.82 8.50
C SER A 47 -9.58 -29.40 9.79
N ASN A 48 -8.70 -30.39 9.69
CA ASN A 48 -8.09 -31.05 10.87
C ASN A 48 -7.30 -30.09 11.78
N ARG A 49 -6.89 -28.90 11.32
CA ARG A 49 -6.02 -27.98 12.08
C ARG A 49 -6.62 -26.60 12.33
N LEU A 50 -7.61 -26.19 11.52
CA LEU A 50 -8.20 -24.86 11.60
C LEU A 50 -9.66 -24.86 11.17
N GLN A 51 -10.38 -23.86 11.66
CA GLN A 51 -11.74 -23.51 11.29
C GLN A 51 -11.79 -22.04 10.89
N ARG A 52 -12.67 -21.71 9.95
CA ARG A 52 -13.05 -20.34 9.60
C ARG A 52 -14.55 -20.21 9.80
N GLY A 53 -14.99 -19.07 10.30
CA GLY A 53 -16.40 -18.85 10.53
C GLY A 53 -16.82 -17.39 10.44
N THR A 54 -18.11 -17.22 10.26
CA THR A 54 -18.79 -15.93 10.17
C THR A 54 -19.17 -15.44 11.57
N LEU A 55 -18.77 -14.22 11.89
CA LEU A 55 -19.21 -13.53 13.10
C LEU A 55 -20.74 -13.34 13.07
N ARG A 56 -21.44 -13.82 14.11
CA ARG A 56 -22.90 -13.66 14.24
C ARG A 56 -23.29 -12.73 15.39
N ARG A 57 -22.62 -12.88 16.53
CA ARG A 57 -22.91 -12.10 17.73
C ARG A 57 -21.65 -11.81 18.52
N ILE A 58 -21.52 -10.59 19.02
CA ILE A 58 -20.50 -10.21 19.99
C ILE A 58 -21.12 -10.34 21.39
N VAL A 59 -20.64 -11.32 22.16
CA VAL A 59 -21.09 -11.60 23.53
C VAL A 59 -20.40 -10.66 24.52
N LYS A 60 -19.11 -10.42 24.32
CA LYS A 60 -18.31 -9.46 25.08
C LYS A 60 -17.55 -8.57 24.10
N THR A 61 -17.86 -7.29 24.11
CA THR A 61 -17.23 -6.28 23.24
C THR A 61 -15.85 -5.88 23.77
N SER A 62 -14.90 -5.63 22.87
CA SER A 62 -13.60 -5.04 23.22
C SER A 62 -13.76 -3.54 23.48
N GLN A 63 -12.96 -3.00 24.40
CA GLN A 63 -12.89 -1.56 24.62
C GLN A 63 -12.34 -0.80 23.40
N ASP A 64 -11.59 -1.49 22.53
CA ASP A 64 -10.94 -0.93 21.35
C ASP A 64 -11.89 -0.90 20.14
N ARG A 65 -13.14 -1.36 20.28
CA ARG A 65 -14.13 -1.31 19.20
C ARG A 65 -14.71 0.10 19.09
N VAL A 66 -14.57 0.71 17.93
CA VAL A 66 -15.14 2.03 17.62
C VAL A 66 -16.20 1.92 16.52
N GLU A 67 -17.03 2.97 16.39
CA GLU A 67 -17.93 3.10 15.26
C GLU A 67 -17.14 3.58 14.03
N ALA A 68 -17.27 2.86 12.92
CA ALA A 68 -16.55 3.22 11.70
C ALA A 68 -17.16 4.49 11.09
N PRO A 69 -16.35 5.52 10.78
CA PRO A 69 -16.85 6.80 10.29
C PRO A 69 -17.26 6.76 8.81
N CYS A 70 -16.73 5.83 8.02
CA CYS A 70 -17.02 5.77 6.59
C CYS A 70 -18.42 5.19 6.32
N PRO A 71 -19.27 5.86 5.51
CA PRO A 71 -20.61 5.36 5.18
C PRO A 71 -20.58 4.08 4.34
N HIS A 72 -19.47 3.83 3.63
CA HIS A 72 -19.26 2.62 2.83
C HIS A 72 -18.64 1.48 3.63
N PHE A 73 -18.25 1.73 4.89
CA PHE A 73 -17.77 0.68 5.76
C PHE A 73 -18.94 -0.21 6.22
N GLY A 74 -18.71 -1.52 6.19
CA GLY A 74 -19.71 -2.50 6.59
C GLY A 74 -19.04 -3.83 6.88
N LEU A 75 -19.59 -4.56 7.86
CA LEU A 75 -19.15 -5.92 8.16
C LEU A 75 -19.62 -6.87 7.04
N ARG A 76 -18.97 -8.03 6.90
CA ARG A 76 -19.33 -9.03 5.89
C ARG A 76 -20.74 -9.59 6.07
N HIS A 77 -21.23 -9.59 7.32
CA HIS A 77 -22.53 -10.12 7.68
C HIS A 77 -23.20 -9.24 8.76
N PRO A 78 -24.53 -9.30 8.93
CA PRO A 78 -25.20 -8.69 10.07
C PRO A 78 -24.68 -9.28 11.39
N VAL A 79 -24.26 -8.39 12.30
CA VAL A 79 -23.73 -8.76 13.62
C VAL A 79 -24.53 -8.03 14.69
N THR A 80 -24.89 -8.76 15.74
CA THR A 80 -25.56 -8.20 16.92
C THR A 80 -24.63 -8.15 18.13
N THR A 81 -24.78 -7.17 19.01
CA THR A 81 -24.16 -7.18 20.34
C THR A 81 -25.01 -7.98 21.33
N ALA A 82 -24.48 -8.23 22.52
CA ALA A 82 -25.20 -8.90 23.59
C ALA A 82 -26.52 -8.19 23.96
N GLU A 83 -26.55 -6.87 23.82
CA GLU A 83 -27.71 -6.01 24.07
C GLU A 83 -28.74 -6.00 22.92
N GLY A 84 -28.46 -6.72 21.83
CA GLY A 84 -29.33 -6.78 20.65
C GLY A 84 -29.16 -5.61 19.68
N ARG A 85 -28.13 -4.78 19.84
CA ARG A 85 -27.80 -3.71 18.88
C ARG A 85 -27.19 -4.32 17.62
N LEU A 86 -27.71 -3.97 16.44
CA LEU A 86 -27.05 -4.28 15.17
C LEU A 86 -25.85 -3.35 14.95
N LEU A 87 -24.70 -3.93 14.60
CA LEU A 87 -23.45 -3.20 14.32
C LEU A 87 -23.31 -2.75 12.85
N ASN A 88 -24.41 -2.80 12.09
CA ASN A 88 -24.56 -2.20 10.77
C ASN A 88 -26.03 -1.78 10.57
N SER A 89 -26.28 -0.50 10.33
CA SER A 89 -27.63 0.01 10.03
C SER A 89 -28.02 -0.22 8.56
N SER A 90 -27.04 -0.41 7.68
CA SER A 90 -27.21 -0.68 6.25
C SER A 90 -27.35 -2.19 6.00
N TRP A 91 -28.58 -2.70 6.11
CA TRP A 91 -28.94 -4.11 5.87
C TRP A 91 -28.62 -4.64 4.45
N ARG A 92 -28.08 -3.82 3.54
CA ARG A 92 -28.17 -4.11 2.10
C ARG A 92 -26.94 -4.76 1.46
N ARG A 93 -25.68 -4.56 1.89
CA ARG A 93 -24.49 -5.22 1.29
C ARG A 93 -23.31 -5.29 2.26
N ALA A 94 -22.34 -6.18 2.01
CA ALA A 94 -21.03 -6.10 2.67
C ALA A 94 -20.37 -4.77 2.30
N GLY A 95 -19.65 -4.17 3.25
CA GLY A 95 -18.99 -2.87 3.02
C GLY A 95 -17.84 -2.94 2.01
N CYS A 96 -17.33 -1.76 1.65
CA CYS A 96 -16.11 -1.59 0.86
C CYS A 96 -14.93 -2.36 1.50
N SER A 97 -14.08 -2.98 0.67
CA SER A 97 -12.87 -3.68 1.11
C SER A 97 -11.66 -2.76 1.32
N GLY A 98 -11.73 -1.50 0.87
CA GLY A 98 -10.66 -0.50 0.98
C GLY A 98 -10.29 -0.12 2.42
N CYS A 99 -11.12 -0.44 3.41
CA CYS A 99 -10.78 -0.35 4.83
C CYS A 99 -11.31 -1.58 5.56
N LEU A 100 -10.43 -2.36 6.20
CA LEU A 100 -10.80 -3.55 6.98
C LEU A 100 -11.03 -3.26 8.46
N TRP A 101 -10.30 -2.30 9.03
CA TRP A 101 -10.13 -2.09 10.47
C TRP A 101 -10.70 -0.74 11.00
N GLN A 102 -11.49 0.03 10.25
CA GLN A 102 -12.11 1.27 10.78
C GLN A 102 -13.01 1.07 12.01
N HIS A 103 -13.37 -0.18 12.34
CA HIS A 103 -14.10 -0.54 13.55
C HIS A 103 -13.19 -0.76 14.77
N ILE A 104 -11.88 -0.49 14.63
CA ILE A 104 -10.83 -0.67 15.64
C ILE A 104 -10.21 0.69 15.91
N ASP A 105 -10.04 1.06 17.19
CA ASP A 105 -9.29 2.24 17.60
C ASP A 105 -7.89 2.27 16.96
N TYR A 106 -7.44 3.44 16.50
CA TYR A 106 -6.24 3.54 15.68
C TYR A 106 -4.96 3.13 16.43
N GLU A 107 -4.80 3.53 17.69
CA GLU A 107 -3.66 3.11 18.53
C GLU A 107 -3.64 1.59 18.68
N ARG A 108 -4.82 0.98 18.79
CA ARG A 108 -4.94 -0.47 18.81
C ARG A 108 -4.51 -1.10 17.48
N GLN A 109 -4.84 -0.50 16.33
CA GLN A 109 -4.37 -0.97 15.02
C GLN A 109 -2.84 -1.04 14.94
N LEU A 110 -2.13 0.00 15.42
CA LEU A 110 -0.66 0.06 15.44
C LEU A 110 -0.08 -1.09 16.27
N SER A 111 -0.59 -1.28 17.49
CA SER A 111 -0.12 -2.38 18.36
C SER A 111 -0.38 -3.76 17.73
N MET A 112 -1.53 -3.95 17.10
CA MET A 112 -1.90 -5.20 16.42
C MET A 112 -1.03 -5.48 15.20
N LYS A 113 -0.71 -4.46 14.39
CA LYS A 113 0.26 -4.55 13.28
C LYS A 113 1.62 -5.05 13.74
N ARG A 114 2.15 -4.46 14.82
CA ARG A 114 3.41 -4.92 15.42
C ARG A 114 3.33 -6.38 15.86
N GLU A 115 2.26 -6.76 16.57
CA GLU A 115 2.05 -8.12 17.05
C GLU A 115 2.00 -9.15 15.91
N ILE A 116 1.43 -8.79 14.75
CA ILE A 116 1.41 -9.63 13.53
C ILE A 116 2.85 -9.87 13.06
N ILE A 117 3.63 -8.80 12.88
CA ILE A 117 5.00 -8.86 12.36
C ILE A 117 5.90 -9.68 13.28
N VAL A 118 5.86 -9.40 14.59
CA VAL A 118 6.59 -10.17 15.61
C VAL A 118 6.25 -11.65 15.52
N ARG A 119 4.97 -12.01 15.39
CA ARG A 119 4.56 -13.41 15.33
C ARG A 119 5.03 -14.11 14.06
N ILE A 120 5.03 -13.40 12.93
CA ILE A 120 5.51 -13.92 11.66
C ILE A 120 7.01 -14.19 11.74
N LEU A 121 7.80 -13.21 12.19
CA LEU A 121 9.26 -13.34 12.30
C LEU A 121 9.69 -14.34 13.38
N ALA A 122 8.97 -14.44 14.50
CA ALA A 122 9.27 -15.39 15.57
C ALA A 122 9.27 -16.85 15.12
N ARG A 123 8.63 -17.19 13.99
CA ARG A 123 8.67 -18.56 13.44
C ARG A 123 10.04 -18.91 12.87
N GLU A 124 10.74 -17.91 12.35
CA GLU A 124 11.99 -18.07 11.59
C GLU A 124 13.21 -17.54 12.34
N ALA A 125 13.03 -16.65 13.33
CA ALA A 125 14.09 -15.94 14.03
C ALA A 125 15.04 -16.80 14.88
N ASN A 126 14.69 -18.06 15.18
CA ASN A 126 15.55 -18.94 15.98
C ASN A 126 15.28 -20.44 15.68
N PRO A 127 15.85 -20.97 14.59
CA PRO A 127 15.71 -22.38 14.22
C PRO A 127 16.23 -23.29 15.34
N GLY A 128 15.38 -24.18 15.86
CA GLY A 128 15.74 -25.13 16.94
C GLY A 128 15.65 -24.58 18.37
N GLY A 129 15.30 -23.30 18.55
CA GLY A 129 15.06 -22.69 19.86
C GLY A 129 13.66 -22.93 20.42
N THR A 130 13.43 -22.47 21.66
CA THR A 130 12.08 -22.50 22.26
C THR A 130 11.20 -21.39 21.71
N ARG A 131 9.88 -21.60 21.64
CA ARG A 131 8.91 -20.58 21.20
C ARG A 131 9.04 -19.25 21.94
N LYS A 132 9.35 -19.30 23.24
CA LYS A 132 9.55 -18.10 24.07
C LYS A 132 10.78 -17.31 23.65
N GLN A 133 11.90 -18.00 23.37
CA GLN A 133 13.11 -17.35 22.89
C GLN A 133 12.94 -16.77 21.49
N SER A 134 12.32 -17.51 20.55
CA SER A 134 12.11 -17.00 19.19
C SER A 134 11.20 -15.76 19.18
N ARG A 135 10.20 -15.74 20.08
CA ARG A 135 9.35 -14.55 20.27
C ARG A 135 10.13 -13.36 20.82
N GLN A 136 10.94 -13.56 21.87
CA GLN A 136 11.76 -12.47 22.42
C GLN A 136 12.70 -11.88 21.38
N ILE A 137 13.38 -12.73 20.59
CA ILE A 137 14.27 -12.28 19.51
C ILE A 137 13.50 -11.43 18.49
N ALA A 138 12.29 -11.86 18.08
CA ALA A 138 11.47 -11.09 17.17
C ALA A 138 10.97 -9.77 17.79
N GLU A 139 10.63 -9.75 19.08
CA GLU A 139 10.26 -8.53 19.80
C GLU A 139 11.42 -7.53 19.90
N ASP A 140 12.66 -8.02 20.04
CA ASP A 140 13.87 -7.20 20.08
C ASP A 140 14.24 -6.65 18.68
N LEU A 141 13.89 -7.37 17.61
CA LEU A 141 14.15 -6.96 16.22
C LEU A 141 13.14 -5.95 15.68
N VAL A 142 11.88 -6.02 16.13
CA VAL A 142 10.77 -5.25 15.56
C VAL A 142 10.47 -4.03 16.43
N ALA A 143 10.69 -2.84 15.88
CA ALA A 143 10.34 -1.58 16.53
C ALA A 143 8.81 -1.38 16.62
N ASP A 144 8.38 -0.33 17.32
CA ASP A 144 6.98 0.10 17.29
C ASP A 144 6.61 0.66 15.92
N VAL A 145 5.34 0.53 15.53
CA VAL A 145 4.88 0.98 14.21
C VAL A 145 4.88 2.51 14.17
N ILE A 146 5.53 3.10 13.17
CA ILE A 146 5.45 4.55 12.93
C ILE A 146 4.10 4.86 12.29
N ALA A 147 3.27 5.60 13.00
CA ALA A 147 2.07 6.23 12.45
C ALA A 147 2.44 7.47 11.64
N LEU A 148 1.63 7.82 10.64
CA LEU A 148 1.87 9.01 9.81
C LEU A 148 1.05 10.21 10.31
N GLY A 149 1.68 11.38 10.38
CA GLY A 149 1.06 12.64 10.80
C GLY A 149 2.01 13.81 10.56
N ALA A 150 1.58 14.80 9.78
CA ALA A 150 2.38 16.00 9.52
C ALA A 150 2.49 16.87 10.79
N ASN A 151 3.68 17.42 10.99
CA ASN A 151 4.09 18.40 11.99
C ASN A 151 2.94 19.16 12.68
N ALA A 152 2.81 18.93 13.98
CA ALA A 152 2.06 19.80 14.87
C ALA A 152 2.83 21.13 15.01
N ASP A 153 2.41 22.18 14.31
CA ASP A 153 2.79 23.53 14.74
C ASP A 153 2.07 23.87 16.05
N GLU A 154 2.89 24.33 16.99
CA GLU A 154 2.67 24.50 18.42
C GLU A 154 1.47 25.41 18.75
N GLN A 155 0.45 24.91 19.48
CA GLN A 155 -0.33 25.66 20.51
C GLN A 155 -1.59 24.97 21.09
N SER A 156 -1.88 23.69 20.82
CA SER A 156 -3.04 22.99 21.42
C SER A 156 -2.65 21.65 22.07
N PRO A 157 -2.98 21.38 23.36
CA PRO A 157 -2.41 20.27 24.14
C PRO A 157 -3.20 18.94 24.04
N ALA A 158 -3.83 18.64 22.91
CA ALA A 158 -4.47 17.35 22.68
C ALA A 158 -3.89 16.74 21.39
N ALA A 159 -3.01 15.73 21.57
CA ALA A 159 -2.40 14.77 20.64
C ALA A 159 -2.26 15.18 19.15
N PRO A 160 -1.08 14.95 18.50
CA PRO A 160 -0.94 15.22 17.07
C PRO A 160 -2.04 14.53 16.26
N ALA A 161 -2.63 15.22 15.29
CA ALA A 161 -3.60 14.62 14.39
C ALA A 161 -2.87 13.59 13.50
N VAL A 162 -3.06 12.31 13.81
CA VAL A 162 -2.68 11.21 12.92
C VAL A 162 -3.39 11.42 11.58
N LEU A 163 -2.68 11.30 10.46
CA LEU A 163 -3.27 11.22 9.12
C LEU A 163 -3.77 9.79 8.87
N ASP A 164 -4.74 9.33 9.64
CA ASP A 164 -5.44 8.07 9.36
C ASP A 164 -6.51 8.24 8.26
N PHE A 165 -6.77 9.47 7.84
CA PHE A 165 -7.63 9.86 6.72
C PHE A 165 -6.96 10.90 5.82
N GLY A 166 -7.49 11.12 4.61
CA GLY A 166 -7.06 12.18 3.71
C GLY A 166 -5.64 12.03 3.14
N PHE A 167 -5.11 10.81 3.10
CA PHE A 167 -3.72 10.56 2.73
C PHE A 167 -3.51 10.00 1.33
N LEU A 168 -4.54 9.47 0.66
CA LEU A 168 -4.41 8.90 -0.68
C LEU A 168 -4.37 10.00 -1.74
N THR A 169 -3.28 10.05 -2.50
CA THR A 169 -3.15 10.93 -3.66
C THR A 169 -3.41 10.21 -4.98
N GLN A 170 -3.48 8.89 -4.96
CA GLN A 170 -3.77 8.06 -6.11
C GLN A 170 -4.68 6.92 -5.69
N MET A 171 -5.69 6.62 -6.50
CA MET A 171 -6.60 5.49 -6.30
C MET A 171 -7.11 4.96 -7.63
N ARG A 172 -7.35 3.65 -7.70
CA ARG A 172 -7.97 2.98 -8.84
C ARG A 172 -9.37 2.50 -8.48
N PHE A 173 -10.31 2.72 -9.39
CA PHE A 173 -11.71 2.31 -9.28
C PHE A 173 -12.06 1.33 -10.39
N ASP A 174 -12.94 0.38 -10.07
CA ASP A 174 -13.64 -0.41 -11.06
C ASP A 174 -14.90 0.34 -11.49
N MET A 175 -15.27 0.20 -12.76
CA MET A 175 -16.55 0.67 -13.28
C MET A 175 -17.49 -0.53 -13.33
N ALA A 176 -18.48 -0.57 -12.44
CA ALA A 176 -19.48 -1.64 -12.46
C ALA A 176 -20.30 -1.58 -13.77
N GLN A 177 -21.11 -2.61 -14.07
CA GLN A 177 -22.05 -2.62 -15.20
C GLN A 177 -23.02 -1.41 -15.22
N SER A 178 -23.11 -0.68 -14.11
CA SER A 178 -23.89 0.55 -13.93
C SER A 178 -23.08 1.84 -14.16
N GLN A 179 -21.87 1.77 -14.73
CA GLN A 179 -21.00 2.92 -15.05
C GLN A 179 -20.63 3.82 -13.85
N GLN A 180 -20.76 3.31 -12.63
CA GLN A 180 -20.39 4.02 -11.40
C GLN A 180 -19.01 3.62 -10.93
N LEU A 181 -18.24 4.59 -10.43
CA LEU A 181 -16.99 4.34 -9.72
C LEU A 181 -17.27 3.44 -8.51
N SER A 182 -16.60 2.29 -8.48
CA SER A 182 -16.80 1.27 -7.48
C SER A 182 -15.49 0.69 -6.98
N LEU A 183 -15.54 0.12 -5.79
CA LEU A 183 -14.47 -0.68 -5.22
C LEU A 183 -15.00 -2.06 -4.89
N ALA A 184 -14.12 -3.05 -4.84
CA ALA A 184 -14.50 -4.39 -4.42
C ALA A 184 -15.10 -4.35 -3.00
N GLY A 185 -16.26 -4.98 -2.82
CA GLY A 185 -16.85 -5.25 -1.52
C GLY A 185 -16.11 -6.37 -0.79
N ARG A 186 -16.34 -6.48 0.52
CA ARG A 186 -15.75 -7.56 1.33
C ARG A 186 -16.29 -8.95 1.00
N ASP A 187 -17.44 -9.01 0.31
CA ASP A 187 -18.04 -10.20 -0.31
C ASP A 187 -17.65 -10.36 -1.79
N ARG A 188 -16.77 -9.49 -2.31
CA ARG A 188 -16.30 -9.37 -3.70
C ARG A 188 -17.31 -8.74 -4.66
N GLU A 189 -18.50 -8.37 -4.19
CA GLU A 189 -19.46 -7.64 -5.02
C GLU A 189 -19.06 -6.16 -5.11
N PRO A 190 -19.22 -5.50 -6.25
CA PRO A 190 -18.90 -4.07 -6.37
C PRO A 190 -19.72 -3.20 -5.41
N VAL A 191 -19.02 -2.29 -4.72
CA VAL A 191 -19.60 -1.25 -3.87
C VAL A 191 -19.42 0.08 -4.58
N ALA A 192 -20.51 0.68 -5.03
CA ALA A 192 -20.51 2.04 -5.57
C ALA A 192 -20.01 3.02 -4.52
N ILE A 193 -19.04 3.85 -4.88
CA ILE A 193 -18.41 4.81 -3.99
C ILE A 193 -18.90 6.20 -4.38
N ASP A 194 -19.48 6.92 -3.42
CA ASP A 194 -19.87 8.32 -3.58
C ASP A 194 -18.97 9.30 -2.79
N THR A 195 -18.15 8.75 -1.89
CA THR A 195 -17.18 9.49 -1.07
C THR A 195 -16.15 8.52 -0.50
N CYS A 196 -14.94 9.00 -0.24
CA CYS A 196 -13.90 8.21 0.40
C CYS A 196 -13.11 9.11 1.37
N LEU A 197 -13.16 8.78 2.66
CA LEU A 197 -12.45 9.53 3.70
C LEU A 197 -10.92 9.44 3.57
N LEU A 198 -10.40 8.49 2.78
CA LEU A 198 -8.96 8.35 2.56
C LEU A 198 -8.43 9.35 1.51
N HIS A 199 -9.29 9.94 0.68
CA HIS A 199 -8.84 10.84 -0.39
C HIS A 199 -8.22 12.11 0.18
N HIS A 200 -6.98 12.38 -0.21
CA HIS A 200 -6.40 13.71 -0.10
C HIS A 200 -7.29 14.73 -0.84
N PRO A 201 -7.40 16.00 -0.39
CA PRO A 201 -8.31 16.98 -0.99
C PRO A 201 -8.24 17.10 -2.52
N GLN A 202 -7.04 17.06 -3.12
CA GLN A 202 -6.90 17.08 -4.58
C GLN A 202 -7.45 15.81 -5.26
N LEU A 203 -7.26 14.64 -4.65
CA LEU A 203 -7.86 13.41 -5.17
C LEU A 203 -9.38 13.42 -5.02
N ALA A 204 -9.89 14.01 -3.93
CA ALA A 204 -11.32 14.19 -3.72
C ALA A 204 -11.94 15.14 -4.76
N GLU A 205 -11.22 16.20 -5.14
CA GLU A 205 -11.59 17.12 -6.23
C GLU A 205 -11.66 16.38 -7.58
N LEU A 206 -10.61 15.62 -7.94
CA LEU A 206 -10.61 14.78 -9.15
C LEU A 206 -11.77 13.79 -9.18
N PHE A 207 -11.98 13.09 -8.08
CA PHE A 207 -13.03 12.09 -7.94
C PHE A 207 -14.43 12.70 -8.10
N ALA A 208 -14.69 13.83 -7.46
CA ALA A 208 -15.97 14.51 -7.54
C ALA A 208 -16.23 15.08 -8.94
N GLY A 209 -15.22 15.71 -9.55
CA GLY A 209 -15.34 16.27 -10.89
C GLY A 209 -15.55 15.19 -11.95
N PHE A 210 -14.74 14.12 -11.95
CA PHE A 210 -14.93 13.01 -12.89
C PHE A 210 -16.32 12.41 -12.79
N ARG A 211 -16.83 12.17 -11.57
CA ARG A 211 -18.17 11.61 -11.40
C ARG A 211 -19.26 12.51 -11.99
N ASN A 212 -19.18 13.82 -11.75
CA ASN A 212 -20.19 14.75 -12.27
C ASN A 212 -20.15 14.81 -13.80
N ASP A 213 -18.96 14.94 -14.40
CA ASP A 213 -18.79 15.05 -15.84
C ASP A 213 -19.16 13.73 -16.55
N TRP A 214 -18.86 12.58 -15.93
CA TRP A 214 -19.22 11.27 -16.47
C TRP A 214 -20.74 11.04 -16.50
N ASP A 215 -21.46 11.47 -15.45
CA ASP A 215 -22.93 11.43 -15.43
C ASP A 215 -23.54 12.28 -16.57
N GLU A 216 -22.87 13.37 -16.99
CA GLU A 216 -23.33 14.21 -18.12
C GLU A 216 -23.13 13.52 -19.48
N VAL A 217 -22.02 12.80 -19.67
CA VAL A 217 -21.74 12.01 -20.89
C VAL A 217 -22.82 10.95 -21.14
N GLU A 218 -23.38 10.36 -20.08
CA GLU A 218 -24.51 9.41 -20.19
C GLU A 218 -25.83 10.07 -20.61
N SER A 219 -25.99 11.36 -20.32
CA SER A 219 -27.26 12.08 -20.53
C SER A 219 -27.39 12.72 -21.91
N ALA A 220 -26.30 12.77 -22.69
CA ALA A 220 -26.32 13.27 -24.06
C ALA A 220 -27.21 12.37 -24.93
N GLU A 221 -28.29 12.95 -25.47
CA GLU A 221 -29.31 12.25 -26.26
C GLU A 221 -28.67 11.40 -27.36
N GLU A 222 -29.06 10.12 -27.45
CA GLU A 222 -28.73 9.24 -28.57
C GLU A 222 -29.18 9.93 -29.88
N ASP A 223 -28.23 10.49 -30.62
CA ASP A 223 -28.49 11.05 -31.93
C ASP A 223 -28.91 9.88 -32.85
N GLU A 224 -30.22 9.75 -33.13
CA GLU A 224 -30.85 8.65 -33.88
C GLU A 224 -30.24 8.42 -35.29
N LEU A 225 -29.39 9.33 -35.75
CA LEU A 225 -28.73 9.35 -37.06
C LEU A 225 -27.23 9.01 -37.02
N ALA A 226 -26.61 8.84 -35.84
CA ALA A 226 -25.22 8.41 -35.72
C ALA A 226 -25.08 6.92 -36.09
N PRO A 227 -24.01 6.51 -36.81
CA PRO A 227 -23.73 5.09 -37.01
C PRO A 227 -23.64 4.40 -35.64
N GLN A 228 -24.24 3.21 -35.51
CA GLN A 228 -24.17 2.38 -34.31
C GLN A 228 -22.73 1.90 -34.08
N SER A 229 -21.85 2.78 -33.60
CA SER A 229 -20.60 2.40 -32.95
C SER A 229 -20.95 1.66 -31.68
N GLU A 230 -20.25 0.55 -31.40
CA GLU A 230 -20.41 -0.14 -30.13
C GLU A 230 -20.12 0.84 -28.98
N PRO A 231 -20.91 0.82 -27.89
CA PRO A 231 -20.70 1.72 -26.77
C PRO A 231 -19.32 1.45 -26.14
N ILE A 232 -18.53 2.52 -26.00
CA ILE A 232 -17.20 2.45 -25.40
C ILE A 232 -17.37 2.03 -23.94
N THR A 233 -16.67 0.96 -23.56
CA THR A 233 -16.77 0.38 -22.22
C THR A 233 -15.48 0.66 -21.47
N VAL A 234 -15.54 1.53 -20.46
CA VAL A 234 -14.44 1.74 -19.52
C VAL A 234 -14.61 0.74 -18.38
N GLN A 235 -13.65 -0.18 -18.19
CA GLN A 235 -13.71 -1.15 -17.08
C GLN A 235 -13.13 -0.57 -15.79
N ARG A 236 -12.13 0.31 -15.87
CA ARG A 236 -11.44 0.88 -14.71
C ARG A 236 -11.04 2.32 -14.95
N VAL A 237 -10.91 3.06 -13.84
CA VAL A 237 -10.43 4.45 -13.83
C VAL A 237 -9.32 4.58 -12.80
N THR A 238 -8.16 5.09 -13.19
CA THR A 238 -7.11 5.52 -12.25
C THR A 238 -7.14 7.03 -12.13
N LEU A 239 -7.24 7.53 -10.89
CA LEU A 239 -7.10 8.95 -10.56
C LEU A 239 -5.81 9.15 -9.76
N ALA A 240 -5.02 10.16 -10.13
CA ALA A 240 -3.82 10.56 -9.40
C ALA A 240 -3.68 12.08 -9.33
N ALA A 241 -3.30 12.58 -8.16
CA ALA A 241 -2.96 13.97 -7.90
C ALA A 241 -1.52 14.06 -7.40
N GLY A 242 -0.83 15.16 -7.72
CA GLY A 242 0.58 15.32 -7.39
C GLY A 242 0.94 16.37 -6.34
N GLY A 243 -0.02 17.20 -5.94
CA GLY A 243 0.21 18.24 -4.94
C GLY A 243 0.04 17.75 -3.49
N THR A 244 0.76 18.40 -2.59
CA THR A 244 0.67 18.24 -1.12
C THR A 244 -0.23 19.29 -0.47
N SER A 245 -0.68 20.30 -1.22
CA SER A 245 -1.57 21.37 -0.74
C SER A 245 -2.25 22.09 -1.90
N GLY A 246 -3.36 22.77 -1.62
CA GLY A 246 -4.14 23.55 -2.60
C GLY A 246 -5.01 22.72 -3.53
N SER A 247 -5.79 23.40 -4.37
CA SER A 247 -6.60 22.78 -5.43
C SER A 247 -5.78 22.48 -6.67
N LEU A 248 -6.32 21.66 -7.57
CA LEU A 248 -5.70 21.39 -8.86
C LEU A 248 -5.61 22.69 -9.70
N SER A 249 -4.67 22.74 -10.63
CA SER A 249 -4.49 23.89 -11.52
C SER A 249 -3.77 23.50 -12.81
N GLU A 250 -3.74 24.40 -13.81
CA GLU A 250 -2.97 24.18 -15.04
C GLU A 250 -1.48 23.89 -14.80
N SER A 251 -0.91 24.42 -13.70
CA SER A 251 0.48 24.17 -13.29
C SER A 251 0.66 22.93 -12.40
N ALA A 252 -0.44 22.35 -11.91
CA ALA A 252 -0.46 21.20 -11.01
C ALA A 252 -1.63 20.28 -11.42
N LYS A 253 -1.50 19.71 -12.63
CA LYS A 253 -2.53 18.85 -13.20
C LYS A 253 -2.61 17.51 -12.49
N GLY A 254 -3.83 17.00 -12.37
CA GLY A 254 -4.06 15.59 -12.02
C GLY A 254 -3.85 14.66 -13.21
N VAL A 255 -4.04 13.38 -12.98
CA VAL A 255 -4.00 12.32 -14.00
C VAL A 255 -5.29 11.52 -13.92
N LEU A 256 -5.90 11.32 -15.08
CA LEU A 256 -7.03 10.43 -15.31
C LEU A 256 -6.59 9.36 -16.32
N ILE A 257 -6.72 8.08 -15.97
CA ILE A 257 -6.47 6.97 -16.90
C ILE A 257 -7.75 6.16 -17.02
N LEU A 258 -8.28 6.07 -18.22
CA LEU A 258 -9.42 5.23 -18.58
C LEU A 258 -8.89 3.90 -19.12
N HIS A 259 -9.24 2.80 -18.48
CA HIS A 259 -8.83 1.46 -18.90
C HIS A 259 -9.99 0.87 -19.68
N SER A 260 -9.74 0.51 -20.93
CA SER A 260 -10.76 0.02 -21.84
C SER A 260 -10.26 -1.15 -22.68
N GLU A 261 -11.17 -2.08 -23.02
CA GLU A 261 -10.94 -3.05 -24.10
C GLU A 261 -11.46 -2.55 -25.45
N SER A 262 -12.10 -1.37 -25.49
CA SER A 262 -12.58 -0.75 -26.72
C SER A 262 -11.41 -0.23 -27.57
N ASP A 263 -11.59 -0.31 -28.90
CA ASP A 263 -10.60 0.16 -29.86
C ASP A 263 -10.49 1.69 -29.89
N ASP A 264 -11.61 2.40 -29.72
CA ASP A 264 -11.67 3.86 -29.80
C ASP A 264 -11.89 4.50 -28.41
N PRO A 265 -11.24 5.65 -28.12
CA PRO A 265 -11.43 6.38 -26.88
C PRO A 265 -12.77 7.15 -26.86
N PRO A 266 -13.35 7.39 -25.68
CA PRO A 266 -14.59 8.15 -25.55
C PRO A 266 -14.35 9.64 -25.83
N THR A 267 -15.34 10.30 -26.43
CA THR A 267 -15.37 11.76 -26.49
C THR A 267 -15.70 12.29 -25.09
N LEU A 268 -14.80 13.07 -24.50
CA LEU A 268 -14.94 13.59 -23.15
C LEU A 268 -14.71 15.10 -23.14
N GLU A 269 -15.65 15.82 -22.53
CA GLU A 269 -15.46 17.21 -22.11
C GLU A 269 -15.32 17.18 -20.58
N LEU A 270 -14.11 17.46 -20.07
CA LEU A 270 -13.85 17.51 -18.64
C LEU A 270 -13.48 18.94 -18.26
N ASP A 271 -14.18 19.51 -17.29
CA ASP A 271 -13.84 20.83 -16.72
C ASP A 271 -12.86 20.68 -15.55
N LEU A 272 -11.80 19.90 -15.77
CA LEU A 272 -10.78 19.60 -14.78
C LEU A 272 -9.38 19.79 -15.37
N PRO A 273 -8.43 20.38 -14.61
CA PRO A 273 -7.03 20.47 -15.01
C PRO A 273 -6.35 19.10 -14.84
N VAL A 274 -6.58 18.19 -15.78
CA VAL A 274 -6.06 16.81 -15.78
C VAL A 274 -5.37 16.46 -17.09
N ASN A 275 -4.36 15.59 -16.99
CA ASN A 275 -3.87 14.83 -18.13
C ASN A 275 -4.71 13.57 -18.26
N VAL A 276 -5.31 13.36 -19.43
CA VAL A 276 -6.23 12.25 -19.69
C VAL A 276 -5.56 11.24 -20.59
N PHE A 277 -5.55 9.99 -20.15
CA PHE A 277 -5.00 8.87 -20.88
C PHE A 277 -6.06 7.80 -21.10
N PHE A 278 -5.94 7.11 -22.23
CA PHE A 278 -6.71 5.92 -22.56
C PHE A 278 -5.76 4.74 -22.67
N LEU A 279 -5.93 3.74 -21.80
CA LEU A 279 -5.18 2.51 -21.82
C LEU A 279 -6.02 1.44 -22.54
N HIS A 280 -5.61 1.10 -23.76
CA HIS A 280 -6.14 -0.05 -24.48
C HIS A 280 -5.60 -1.31 -23.81
N GLU A 281 -6.46 -2.12 -23.21
CA GLU A 281 -6.07 -3.34 -22.49
C GLU A 281 -6.10 -4.59 -23.37
N ALA A 282 -6.74 -4.52 -24.55
CA ALA A 282 -6.81 -5.62 -25.48
C ALA A 282 -5.43 -5.93 -26.09
N ASN A 283 -4.97 -7.19 -25.96
CA ASN A 283 -3.79 -7.78 -26.62
C ASN A 283 -2.63 -6.82 -26.96
N ASP A 284 -1.65 -6.72 -26.06
CA ASP A 284 -0.51 -5.78 -26.10
C ASP A 284 -0.91 -4.35 -25.70
N PRO A 285 -0.97 -4.06 -24.39
CA PRO A 285 -1.59 -2.85 -23.91
C PRO A 285 -0.82 -1.60 -24.34
N THR A 286 -1.55 -0.62 -24.86
CA THR A 286 -0.99 0.65 -25.34
C THR A 286 -1.66 1.83 -24.64
N LEU A 287 -0.90 2.89 -24.41
CA LEU A 287 -1.37 4.10 -23.72
C LEU A 287 -1.43 5.26 -24.72
N GLU A 288 -2.62 5.82 -24.90
CA GLU A 288 -2.86 7.02 -25.68
C GLU A 288 -3.05 8.23 -24.75
N LEU A 289 -2.45 9.38 -25.12
CA LEU A 289 -2.68 10.66 -24.46
C LEU A 289 -3.81 11.39 -25.19
N LEU A 290 -4.95 11.57 -24.54
CA LEU A 290 -6.10 12.27 -25.10
C LEU A 290 -6.02 13.79 -24.87
N VAL A 291 -5.66 14.19 -23.65
CA VAL A 291 -5.65 15.59 -23.22
C VAL A 291 -4.45 15.87 -22.33
N GLY A 292 -3.78 17.01 -22.55
CA GLY A 292 -2.72 17.51 -21.68
C GLY A 292 -1.33 17.02 -22.07
N ASP A 293 -0.53 16.68 -21.06
CA ASP A 293 0.88 16.31 -21.19
C ASP A 293 1.15 14.89 -20.66
N TRP A 294 2.20 14.25 -21.19
CA TRP A 294 2.64 12.93 -20.72
C TRP A 294 3.10 12.92 -19.26
N SER A 295 3.55 14.06 -18.74
CA SER A 295 4.09 14.15 -17.38
C SER A 295 3.23 15.03 -16.48
N TYR A 296 3.26 14.74 -15.19
CA TYR A 296 2.71 15.58 -14.14
C TYR A 296 3.73 15.77 -13.01
N GLY A 297 3.51 16.82 -12.23
CA GLY A 297 4.40 17.17 -11.12
C GLY A 297 3.98 16.51 -9.82
N LEU A 298 4.92 15.92 -9.09
CA LEU A 298 4.77 15.43 -7.72
C LEU A 298 5.58 16.29 -6.76
N GLN A 299 5.04 16.51 -5.56
CA GLN A 299 5.76 17.15 -4.46
C GLN A 299 6.17 16.11 -3.42
N VAL A 300 7.48 16.03 -3.13
CA VAL A 300 8.05 15.11 -2.12
C VAL A 300 9.11 15.87 -1.32
N GLU A 301 8.91 16.06 -0.02
CA GLU A 301 9.84 16.77 0.88
C GLU A 301 10.32 18.14 0.32
N GLY A 302 9.41 18.89 -0.32
CA GLY A 302 9.72 20.19 -0.94
C GLY A 302 10.39 20.11 -2.32
N HIS A 303 10.71 18.91 -2.82
CA HIS A 303 11.20 18.69 -4.17
C HIS A 303 10.03 18.52 -5.15
N GLN A 304 10.11 19.24 -6.27
CA GLN A 304 9.24 19.03 -7.42
C GLN A 304 9.83 17.93 -8.31
N LEU A 305 9.18 16.78 -8.35
CA LEU A 305 9.54 15.65 -9.20
C LEU A 305 8.63 15.58 -10.41
N THR A 306 9.19 15.16 -11.54
CA THR A 306 8.45 14.75 -12.73
C THR A 306 8.03 13.29 -12.56
N ALA A 307 6.77 12.99 -12.88
CA ALA A 307 6.26 11.63 -12.99
C ALA A 307 5.49 11.44 -14.29
N PHE A 308 5.40 10.18 -14.69
CA PHE A 308 4.60 9.70 -15.82
C PHE A 308 3.36 8.96 -15.31
N PRO A 309 2.37 8.69 -16.17
CA PRO A 309 1.11 8.10 -15.76
C PRO A 309 1.38 6.79 -15.03
N PRO A 310 0.79 6.59 -13.84
CA PRO A 310 1.01 5.38 -13.09
C PRO A 310 0.37 4.21 -13.86
N LEU A 311 1.18 3.21 -14.24
CA LEU A 311 0.75 1.99 -14.93
C LEU A 311 1.23 0.75 -14.17
N GLY A 312 0.58 -0.39 -14.43
CA GLY A 312 0.96 -1.67 -13.81
C GLY A 312 0.98 -1.61 -12.28
N ASP A 313 2.11 -1.99 -11.68
CA ASP A 313 2.31 -1.96 -10.23
C ASP A 313 2.39 -0.54 -9.66
N ALA A 314 2.80 0.46 -10.44
CA ALA A 314 2.85 1.85 -9.99
C ALA A 314 1.47 2.50 -9.85
N ALA A 315 0.43 1.84 -10.37
CA ALA A 315 -0.97 2.30 -10.33
C ALA A 315 -1.76 1.80 -9.11
N ARG A 316 -1.07 1.26 -8.10
CA ARG A 316 -1.65 0.97 -6.78
C ARG A 316 -1.90 2.26 -6.00
N ASP A 317 -2.70 2.18 -4.95
CA ASP A 317 -2.98 3.31 -4.09
C ASP A 317 -1.69 3.91 -3.51
N ARG A 318 -1.59 5.24 -3.51
CA ARG A 318 -0.38 5.95 -3.06
C ARG A 318 -0.68 6.85 -1.87
N HIS A 319 0.04 6.64 -0.80
CA HIS A 319 0.02 7.50 0.38
C HIS A 319 0.90 8.74 0.16
N LEU A 320 0.38 9.93 0.48
CA LEU A 320 1.02 11.24 0.28
C LEU A 320 2.46 11.29 0.80
N LEU A 321 2.65 10.86 2.04
CA LEU A 321 3.94 10.92 2.75
C LEU A 321 4.83 9.67 2.56
N ALA A 322 4.45 8.71 1.71
CA ALA A 322 5.15 7.43 1.61
C ALA A 322 6.64 7.61 1.30
N ASP A 323 6.96 8.38 0.25
CA ASP A 323 8.34 8.53 -0.20
C ASP A 323 9.21 9.27 0.82
N GLU A 324 8.70 10.35 1.41
CA GLU A 324 9.40 11.14 2.44
C GLU A 324 9.68 10.27 3.68
N VAL A 325 8.64 9.63 4.23
CA VAL A 325 8.78 8.88 5.48
C VAL A 325 9.62 7.62 5.28
N LEU A 326 9.40 6.87 4.20
CA LEU A 326 10.22 5.68 3.94
C LEU A 326 11.68 6.04 3.69
N SER A 327 11.97 7.19 3.07
CA SER A 327 13.35 7.65 2.87
C SER A 327 14.01 8.04 4.19
N SER A 328 13.31 8.84 5.02
CA SER A 328 13.81 9.21 6.35
C SER A 328 14.06 7.97 7.22
N VAL A 329 13.08 7.07 7.30
CA VAL A 329 13.20 5.81 8.04
C VAL A 329 14.32 4.92 7.48
N ALA A 330 14.44 4.81 6.16
CA ALA A 330 15.54 4.06 5.55
C ALA A 330 16.91 4.64 5.90
N ALA A 331 17.06 5.96 5.91
CA ALA A 331 18.30 6.62 6.31
C ALA A 331 18.67 6.34 7.76
N GLU A 332 17.68 6.40 8.66
CA GLU A 332 17.87 6.11 10.09
C GLU A 332 18.20 4.64 10.34
N VAL A 333 17.43 3.73 9.76
CA VAL A 333 17.61 2.28 9.89
C VAL A 333 18.98 1.86 9.35
N LEU A 334 19.37 2.36 8.17
CA LEU A 334 20.71 2.12 7.60
C LEU A 334 21.83 2.85 8.34
N GLU A 335 21.48 3.79 9.23
CA GLU A 335 22.41 4.70 9.93
C GLU A 335 23.36 5.41 8.94
N LEU A 336 22.78 5.93 7.86
CA LEU A 336 23.54 6.56 6.76
C LEU A 336 24.37 7.74 7.26
N LYS A 337 25.54 7.91 6.64
CA LYS A 337 26.42 9.07 6.84
C LYS A 337 26.60 9.83 5.53
N THR A 338 26.82 11.14 5.64
CA THR A 338 27.01 12.05 4.50
C THR A 338 28.23 11.76 3.65
N PHE A 339 29.15 10.89 4.09
CA PHE A 339 30.30 10.44 3.31
C PHE A 339 30.11 9.09 2.63
N GLU A 340 28.97 8.41 2.84
CA GLU A 340 28.72 7.07 2.32
C GLU A 340 28.16 7.10 0.90
N HIS A 341 28.40 6.02 0.15
CA HIS A 341 27.85 5.84 -1.19
C HIS A 341 26.67 4.86 -1.15
N LEU A 342 25.50 5.28 -1.63
CA LEU A 342 24.26 4.50 -1.57
C LEU A 342 23.86 3.95 -2.95
N LEU A 343 23.44 2.69 -2.97
CA LEU A 343 22.79 2.06 -4.12
C LEU A 343 21.27 1.96 -3.87
N ASP A 344 20.44 2.62 -4.66
CA ASP A 344 18.97 2.55 -4.59
C ASP A 344 18.43 1.68 -5.74
N LEU A 345 17.86 0.53 -5.41
CA LEU A 345 17.35 -0.44 -6.38
C LEU A 345 15.82 -0.42 -6.44
N TRP A 346 15.27 -0.52 -7.66
CA TRP A 346 13.88 -0.23 -7.97
C TRP A 346 13.52 1.19 -7.51
N ALA A 347 14.31 2.15 -7.99
CA ALA A 347 14.25 3.55 -7.60
C ALA A 347 12.93 4.24 -8.01
N GLY A 348 12.13 3.60 -8.88
CA GLY A 348 10.93 4.18 -9.46
C GLY A 348 11.27 5.47 -10.18
N ILE A 349 10.57 6.54 -9.84
CA ILE A 349 10.82 7.88 -10.39
C ILE A 349 12.00 8.62 -9.71
N GLY A 350 12.67 8.00 -8.73
CA GLY A 350 13.77 8.62 -7.99
C GLY A 350 13.38 9.48 -6.81
N ALA A 351 12.16 9.32 -6.27
CA ALA A 351 11.73 10.10 -5.11
C ALA A 351 12.62 9.86 -3.88
N ARG A 352 12.89 8.59 -3.55
CA ARG A 352 13.79 8.22 -2.46
C ARG A 352 15.22 8.69 -2.70
N ALA A 353 15.75 8.44 -3.90
CA ALA A 353 17.07 8.92 -4.29
C ALA A 353 17.19 10.46 -4.15
N THR A 354 16.15 11.21 -4.51
CA THR A 354 16.15 12.68 -4.38
C THR A 354 16.25 13.09 -2.92
N VAL A 355 15.37 12.57 -2.05
CA VAL A 355 15.37 12.84 -0.61
C VAL A 355 16.70 12.42 0.05
N LEU A 356 17.19 11.23 -0.29
CA LEU A 356 18.39 10.68 0.33
C LEU A 356 19.68 11.34 -0.16
N SER A 357 19.65 12.07 -1.29
CA SER A 357 20.84 12.71 -1.87
C SER A 357 21.48 13.72 -0.93
N GLU A 358 20.70 14.33 -0.03
CA GLU A 358 21.19 15.28 0.98
C GLU A 358 21.88 14.58 2.17
N ARG A 359 21.75 13.25 2.29
CA ARG A 359 22.19 12.46 3.45
C ARG A 359 23.40 11.57 3.16
N VAL A 360 23.90 11.56 1.93
CA VAL A 360 24.98 10.68 1.47
C VAL A 360 25.93 11.40 0.53
N ALA A 361 27.11 10.81 0.28
CA ALA A 361 28.09 11.40 -0.63
C ALA A 361 27.64 11.27 -2.08
N THR A 362 27.20 10.08 -2.49
CA THR A 362 26.63 9.85 -3.82
C THR A 362 25.53 8.79 -3.78
N ILE A 363 24.63 8.85 -4.75
CA ILE A 363 23.59 7.85 -4.99
C ILE A 363 23.73 7.30 -6.41
N VAL A 364 23.63 5.97 -6.54
CA VAL A 364 23.34 5.34 -7.82
C VAL A 364 21.97 4.70 -7.72
N ALA A 365 21.04 5.14 -8.56
CA ALA A 365 19.67 4.68 -8.57
C ALA A 365 19.42 3.83 -9.83
N VAL A 366 18.82 2.65 -9.66
CA VAL A 366 18.54 1.71 -10.74
C VAL A 366 17.05 1.44 -10.83
N GLU A 367 16.49 1.53 -12.03
CA GLU A 367 15.09 1.22 -12.33
C GLU A 367 14.96 0.29 -13.54
N GLU A 368 14.01 -0.63 -13.47
CA GLU A 368 13.74 -1.66 -14.48
C GLU A 368 12.67 -1.22 -15.49
N ALA A 369 11.62 -0.55 -15.02
CA ALA A 369 10.49 -0.14 -15.83
C ALA A 369 10.81 1.15 -16.62
N GLU A 370 10.49 1.14 -17.91
CA GLU A 370 10.88 2.19 -18.85
C GLU A 370 10.35 3.58 -18.47
N LEU A 371 9.05 3.72 -18.20
CA LEU A 371 8.46 5.02 -17.84
C LEU A 371 9.00 5.56 -16.50
N PRO A 372 9.02 4.78 -15.39
CA PRO A 372 9.69 5.22 -14.17
C PRO A 372 11.17 5.56 -14.36
N ALA A 373 11.93 4.79 -15.14
CA ALA A 373 13.34 5.06 -15.43
C ALA A 373 13.55 6.36 -16.24
N ALA A 374 12.62 6.69 -17.14
CA ALA A 374 12.63 7.96 -17.84
C ALA A 374 12.44 9.14 -16.88
N ALA A 375 11.51 9.02 -15.91
CA ALA A 375 11.31 10.03 -14.87
C ALA A 375 12.53 10.12 -13.94
N LEU A 376 13.09 8.98 -13.52
CA LEU A 376 14.30 8.88 -12.71
C LEU A 376 15.44 9.71 -13.30
N ARG A 377 15.70 9.55 -14.61
CA ARG A 377 16.75 10.30 -15.30
C ARG A 377 16.51 11.81 -15.24
N VAL A 378 15.29 12.27 -15.52
CA VAL A 378 14.94 13.69 -15.49
C VAL A 378 15.08 14.26 -14.07
N ASN A 379 14.64 13.52 -13.06
CA ASN A 379 14.66 13.96 -11.67
C ASN A 379 16.09 14.01 -11.12
N LEU A 380 16.93 13.01 -11.41
CA LEU A 380 18.29 12.95 -10.90
C LEU A 380 19.30 13.77 -11.69
N GLU A 381 19.02 14.16 -12.95
CA GLU A 381 19.88 15.05 -13.75
C GLU A 381 20.12 16.42 -13.05
N ARG A 382 19.22 16.79 -12.13
CA ARG A 382 19.30 18.03 -11.36
C ARG A 382 20.23 17.93 -10.14
N LEU A 383 20.70 16.73 -9.80
CA LEU A 383 21.50 16.45 -8.60
C LEU A 383 22.94 16.19 -9.01
N GLU A 384 23.89 16.89 -8.39
CA GLU A 384 25.32 16.75 -8.71
C GLU A 384 25.92 15.42 -8.21
N ASN A 385 25.24 14.75 -7.27
CA ASN A 385 25.73 13.55 -6.60
C ASN A 385 24.87 12.31 -6.85
N ALA A 386 24.02 12.29 -7.88
CA ALA A 386 23.14 11.16 -8.18
C ALA A 386 23.26 10.71 -9.64
N ASP A 387 23.37 9.39 -9.85
CA ASP A 387 23.39 8.76 -11.17
C ASP A 387 22.16 7.87 -11.38
N ALA A 388 21.49 8.02 -12.52
CA ALA A 388 20.35 7.19 -12.92
C ALA A 388 20.76 6.08 -13.90
N TRP A 389 20.31 4.84 -13.63
CA TRP A 389 20.51 3.68 -14.50
C TRP A 389 19.18 3.00 -14.84
N HIS A 390 19.02 2.65 -16.11
CA HIS A 390 17.88 1.87 -16.60
C HIS A 390 18.32 0.46 -17.01
N GLY A 391 17.62 -0.55 -16.50
CA GLY A 391 17.67 -1.93 -16.99
C GLY A 391 17.53 -2.97 -15.88
N GLU A 392 17.39 -4.23 -16.28
CA GLU A 392 17.27 -5.39 -15.38
C GLU A 392 18.27 -5.39 -14.22
N MET A 393 17.80 -5.66 -13.01
CA MET A 393 18.57 -5.48 -11.77
C MET A 393 19.86 -6.28 -11.76
N LEU A 394 19.78 -7.62 -11.89
CA LEU A 394 20.99 -8.44 -11.82
C LEU A 394 22.00 -8.12 -12.93
N PRO A 395 21.62 -7.97 -14.22
CA PRO A 395 22.55 -7.51 -15.25
C PRO A 395 23.18 -6.15 -14.96
N THR A 396 22.40 -5.16 -14.52
CA THR A 396 22.86 -3.81 -14.22
C THR A 396 23.83 -3.77 -13.04
N ILE A 397 23.51 -4.46 -11.93
CA ILE A 397 24.38 -4.55 -10.76
C ILE A 397 25.70 -5.25 -11.09
N ARG A 398 25.67 -6.28 -11.95
CA ARG A 398 26.91 -6.90 -12.47
C ARG A 398 27.73 -5.92 -13.32
N LYS A 399 27.12 -4.98 -14.05
CA LYS A 399 27.83 -3.92 -14.77
C LYS A 399 28.44 -2.91 -13.80
N LEU A 400 27.68 -2.42 -12.81
CA LEU A 400 28.16 -1.50 -11.77
C LEU A 400 29.37 -2.09 -11.02
N ARG A 401 29.30 -3.37 -10.63
CA ARG A 401 30.42 -4.08 -10.01
C ARG A 401 31.66 -4.14 -10.92
N ARG A 402 31.50 -4.40 -12.22
CA ARG A 402 32.63 -4.41 -13.19
C ARG A 402 33.22 -3.02 -13.40
N GLY A 403 32.37 -1.99 -13.34
CA GLY A 403 32.77 -0.58 -13.36
C GLY A 403 33.45 -0.09 -12.08
N GLN A 404 33.67 -0.98 -11.10
CA GLN A 404 34.36 -0.67 -9.83
C GLN A 404 33.67 0.42 -9.00
N TYR A 405 32.34 0.57 -9.13
CA TYR A 405 31.56 1.38 -8.19
C TYR A 405 31.69 0.80 -6.76
N HIS A 406 31.81 1.70 -5.78
CA HIS A 406 31.81 1.37 -4.36
C HIS A 406 30.49 1.83 -3.76
N PHE A 407 29.85 0.95 -2.98
CA PHE A 407 28.69 1.30 -2.14
C PHE A 407 28.94 0.86 -0.70
N ASP A 408 28.57 1.69 0.26
CA ASP A 408 28.60 1.38 1.69
C ASP A 408 27.28 0.74 2.13
N ALA A 409 26.17 1.20 1.55
CA ALA A 409 24.82 0.74 1.83
C ALA A 409 23.99 0.53 0.56
N ALA A 410 22.92 -0.26 0.66
CA ALA A 410 21.94 -0.42 -0.41
C ALA A 410 20.50 -0.32 0.13
N LEU A 411 19.62 0.32 -0.64
CA LEU A 411 18.17 0.35 -0.42
C LEU A 411 17.49 -0.49 -1.50
N LEU A 412 16.59 -1.39 -1.09
CA LEU A 412 15.93 -2.36 -1.96
C LEU A 412 14.42 -2.16 -1.84
N ALA A 413 13.74 -1.78 -2.93
CA ALA A 413 12.27 -1.66 -2.96
C ALA A 413 11.62 -2.50 -4.08
N PRO A 414 11.83 -3.83 -4.11
CA PRO A 414 11.37 -4.68 -5.20
C PRO A 414 9.84 -4.70 -5.31
N PRO A 415 9.29 -4.71 -6.54
CA PRO A 415 7.86 -4.82 -6.75
C PRO A 415 7.33 -6.13 -6.13
N GLY A 416 6.19 -6.03 -5.45
CA GLY A 416 5.54 -7.18 -4.80
C GLY A 416 6.35 -7.85 -3.68
N GLY A 417 7.40 -7.20 -3.16
CA GLY A 417 8.24 -7.75 -2.10
C GLY A 417 9.04 -8.97 -2.54
N HIS A 418 9.39 -9.08 -3.82
CA HIS A 418 10.23 -10.16 -4.32
C HIS A 418 11.63 -10.11 -3.68
N ILE A 419 12.11 -11.24 -3.19
CA ILE A 419 13.44 -11.35 -2.57
C ILE A 419 14.23 -12.39 -3.35
N GLU A 420 15.26 -11.93 -4.06
CA GLU A 420 16.14 -12.78 -4.86
C GLU A 420 17.45 -13.04 -4.12
N PRO A 421 17.75 -14.27 -3.68
CA PRO A 421 19.01 -14.57 -2.98
C PRO A 421 20.26 -14.24 -3.80
N GLU A 422 20.22 -14.41 -5.13
CA GLU A 422 21.35 -14.08 -6.00
C GLU A 422 21.73 -12.59 -5.92
N LEU A 423 20.76 -11.70 -5.72
CA LEU A 423 21.02 -10.27 -5.50
C LEU A 423 21.90 -10.07 -4.27
N PHE A 424 21.53 -10.67 -3.13
CA PHE A 424 22.31 -10.57 -1.88
C PHE A 424 23.71 -11.16 -2.04
N SER A 425 23.86 -12.25 -2.80
CA SER A 425 25.16 -12.79 -3.21
C SER A 425 26.04 -11.77 -3.93
N LEU A 426 25.44 -10.96 -4.82
CA LEU A 426 26.14 -9.88 -5.52
C LEU A 426 26.49 -8.74 -4.56
N LEU A 427 25.57 -8.31 -3.70
CA LEU A 427 25.83 -7.26 -2.70
C LEU A 427 26.98 -7.67 -1.76
N THR A 428 27.03 -8.94 -1.33
CA THR A 428 28.13 -9.52 -0.54
C THR A 428 29.46 -9.44 -1.30
N ARG A 429 29.48 -9.79 -2.60
CA ARG A 429 30.66 -9.69 -3.47
C ARG A 429 31.11 -8.24 -3.71
N MET A 430 30.18 -7.28 -3.65
CA MET A 430 30.45 -5.85 -3.72
C MET A 430 30.89 -5.26 -2.37
N ARG A 431 30.90 -6.07 -1.30
CA ARG A 431 31.30 -5.70 0.06
C ARG A 431 30.43 -4.62 0.71
N ILE A 432 29.18 -4.50 0.26
CA ILE A 432 28.19 -3.61 0.88
C ILE A 432 27.98 -4.06 2.32
N ARG A 433 27.99 -3.12 3.28
CA ARG A 433 28.02 -3.47 4.71
C ARG A 433 26.61 -3.69 5.26
N ARG A 434 25.66 -2.89 4.77
CA ARG A 434 24.29 -2.82 5.27
C ARG A 434 23.34 -2.67 4.09
N CYS A 435 22.20 -3.33 4.12
CA CYS A 435 21.12 -3.02 3.19
C CYS A 435 19.77 -2.96 3.91
N ALA A 436 18.84 -2.20 3.35
CA ALA A 436 17.47 -2.10 3.85
C ALA A 436 16.52 -2.57 2.76
N LEU A 437 15.64 -3.50 3.11
CA LEU A 437 14.55 -3.96 2.27
C LEU A 437 13.27 -3.24 2.68
N ILE A 438 12.65 -2.54 1.75
CA ILE A 438 11.30 -2.00 1.87
C ILE A 438 10.32 -3.05 1.33
N THR A 439 9.40 -3.52 2.17
CA THR A 439 8.43 -4.55 1.77
C THR A 439 7.16 -4.52 2.61
N GLU A 440 6.02 -4.82 2.00
CA GLU A 440 4.72 -4.98 2.69
C GLU A 440 4.40 -6.45 3.00
N GLU A 441 5.38 -7.35 2.78
CA GLU A 441 5.18 -8.80 2.73
C GLU A 441 5.98 -9.51 3.84
N PRO A 442 5.60 -9.35 5.13
CA PRO A 442 6.32 -9.94 6.26
C PRO A 442 6.47 -11.46 6.13
N GLY A 443 5.46 -12.16 5.61
CA GLY A 443 5.53 -13.60 5.37
C GLY A 443 6.58 -14.01 4.33
N ARG A 444 6.80 -13.20 3.28
CA ARG A 444 7.88 -13.45 2.29
C ARG A 444 9.24 -13.16 2.90
N LEU A 445 9.38 -12.03 3.60
CA LEU A 445 10.58 -11.69 4.36
C LEU A 445 11.00 -12.83 5.28
N ALA A 446 10.08 -13.30 6.13
CA ALA A 446 10.34 -14.37 7.09
C ALA A 446 10.87 -15.64 6.41
N ARG A 447 10.21 -16.11 5.34
CA ARG A 447 10.62 -17.31 4.59
C ARG A 447 11.97 -17.16 3.90
N ALA A 448 12.38 -15.94 3.57
CA ALA A 448 13.65 -15.68 2.90
C ALA A 448 14.84 -15.60 3.88
N LEU A 449 14.62 -15.39 5.17
CA LEU A 449 15.69 -15.09 6.14
C LEU A 449 16.83 -16.11 6.12
N ALA A 450 16.51 -17.42 6.08
CA ALA A 450 17.53 -18.46 6.05
C ALA A 450 18.41 -18.40 4.78
N ALA A 451 17.80 -18.17 3.61
CA ALA A 451 18.54 -18.06 2.34
C ALA A 451 19.38 -16.78 2.29
N LEU A 452 18.87 -15.66 2.78
CA LEU A 452 19.63 -14.41 2.88
C LEU A 452 20.84 -14.56 3.83
N GLU A 453 20.64 -15.34 4.90
CA GLU A 453 21.67 -15.65 5.86
C GLU A 453 22.81 -16.51 5.29
N GLU A 454 22.50 -17.42 4.37
CA GLU A 454 23.47 -18.19 3.58
C GLU A 454 24.24 -17.31 2.59
N GLU A 455 23.59 -16.30 2.02
CA GLU A 455 24.19 -15.31 1.10
C GLU A 455 25.01 -14.22 1.82
N GLY A 456 25.14 -14.32 3.15
CA GLY A 456 26.04 -13.50 3.96
C GLY A 456 25.40 -12.28 4.62
N TYR A 457 24.07 -12.23 4.73
CA TYR A 457 23.35 -11.12 5.36
C TYR A 457 22.43 -11.60 6.48
N ARG A 458 22.48 -10.96 7.64
CA ARG A 458 21.62 -11.27 8.78
C ARG A 458 20.65 -10.13 9.05
N LEU A 459 19.38 -10.45 9.29
CA LEU A 459 18.40 -9.47 9.75
C LEU A 459 18.84 -8.86 11.09
N ALA A 460 18.91 -7.54 11.12
CA ALA A 460 19.42 -6.76 12.25
C ALA A 460 18.35 -5.90 12.92
N ALA A 461 17.40 -5.36 12.13
CA ALA A 461 16.31 -4.53 12.63
C ALA A 461 15.13 -4.52 11.65
N VAL A 462 13.93 -4.29 12.15
CA VAL A 462 12.70 -4.09 11.36
C VAL A 462 11.95 -2.89 11.92
N GLN A 463 11.77 -1.86 11.10
CA GLN A 463 10.93 -0.71 11.40
C GLN A 463 9.64 -0.78 10.58
N PRO A 464 8.48 -1.09 11.20
CA PRO A 464 7.19 -0.99 10.52
C PRO A 464 6.75 0.46 10.41
N VAL A 465 6.11 0.79 9.29
CA VAL A 465 5.50 2.09 9.00
C VAL A 465 4.07 1.85 8.55
N ASP A 466 3.13 2.60 9.11
CA ASP A 466 1.72 2.50 8.76
C ASP A 466 1.36 3.38 7.55
N LEU A 467 1.67 2.90 6.35
CA LEU A 467 1.21 3.51 5.09
C LEU A 467 -0.20 3.07 4.68
N GLN A 468 -0.82 2.17 5.44
CA GLN A 468 -2.14 1.61 5.18
C GLN A 468 -3.01 1.66 6.45
N PRO A 469 -3.30 2.86 7.00
CA PRO A 469 -4.28 3.00 8.07
C PRO A 469 -5.57 2.26 7.74
N HIS A 470 -6.18 1.66 8.76
CA HIS A 470 -7.42 0.88 8.63
C HIS A 470 -7.30 -0.40 7.80
N GLN A 471 -6.09 -0.83 7.44
CA GLN A 471 -5.78 -2.15 6.91
C GLN A 471 -4.89 -2.92 7.89
N PRO A 472 -4.83 -4.26 7.83
CA PRO A 472 -3.92 -5.06 8.65
C PRO A 472 -2.45 -4.95 8.23
N GLY A 473 -2.18 -4.45 7.03
CA GLY A 473 -0.83 -4.35 6.45
C GLY A 473 0.05 -3.30 7.11
N SER A 474 1.36 -3.43 6.92
CA SER A 474 2.34 -2.41 7.24
C SER A 474 3.51 -2.51 6.26
N THR A 475 4.08 -1.37 5.91
CA THR A 475 5.31 -1.33 5.11
C THR A 475 6.49 -1.46 6.05
N LEU A 476 7.37 -2.43 5.82
CA LEU A 476 8.53 -2.72 6.64
C LEU A 476 9.77 -2.13 6.00
N VAL A 477 10.62 -1.48 6.80
CA VAL A 477 12.01 -1.20 6.46
C VAL A 477 12.89 -2.14 7.28
N ALA A 478 13.35 -3.22 6.65
CA ALA A 478 14.10 -4.29 7.28
C ALA A 478 15.60 -4.18 6.98
N ARG A 479 16.43 -3.92 7.99
CA ARG A 479 17.89 -3.87 7.86
C ARG A 479 18.51 -5.25 7.90
N PHE A 480 19.43 -5.48 6.99
CA PHE A 480 20.34 -6.58 7.01
C PHE A 480 21.78 -6.08 7.12
N ASP A 481 22.51 -6.68 8.05
CA ASP A 481 23.94 -6.44 8.23
C ASP A 481 24.71 -7.60 7.60
N ARG A 482 25.77 -7.27 6.87
CA ARG A 482 26.66 -8.27 6.28
C ARG A 482 27.44 -9.01 7.39
N LYS A 483 27.54 -10.33 7.25
CA LYS A 483 28.27 -11.22 8.14
C LYS A 483 29.79 -11.12 8.02
#